data_AF-A0A373DK14-F1
#
_entry.id   AF-A0A373DK14-F1
#
_cell.length_a   1.000
_cell.length_b   1.000
_cell.length_c   1.000
_cell.angle_alpha   90.00
_cell.angle_beta   90.00
_cell.angle_gamma   90.00
#
_symmetry.space_group_name_H-M   'P 1'
#
loop_
_entity.id
_entity.type
_entity.pdbx_description
1 polymer ?
#
loop_
_entity_poly.entity_id
_entity_poly.type
_entity_poly.pdbx_seq_one_letter_code
_entity_poly.pdbx_strand_id
1 'polypeptide(L)' 'MEDRGPVFDGIRIGRPATGALIEAGYASVEDLPDDLAQLLHLHGVGPTAVKRLGKARAKPGGGGR' A
#
# COMPACT_ATOMS: atom_id res chain seq x y z
N MET A 1 -18.21 -3.85 9.08
CA MET A 1 -17.59 -3.08 7.98
C MET A 1 -16.25 -2.63 8.51
N GLU A 2 -15.15 -3.25 8.09
CA GLU A 2 -13.84 -2.89 8.62
C GLU A 2 -13.47 -1.49 8.16
N ASP A 3 -13.42 -0.55 9.09
CA ASP A 3 -12.70 0.72 8.96
C ASP A 3 -11.21 0.44 8.76
N ARG A 4 -10.81 -0.10 7.61
CA ARG A 4 -9.42 -0.13 7.19
C ARG A 4 -9.05 1.31 6.89
N GLY A 5 -8.54 1.98 7.93
CA GLY A 5 -8.13 3.38 7.91
C GLY A 5 -6.99 3.63 6.89
N PRO A 6 -6.13 4.63 7.10
CA PRO A 6 -5.05 4.95 6.14
C PRO A 6 -3.92 3.88 6.08
N VAL A 7 -4.21 2.64 6.47
CA VAL A 7 -3.28 1.53 6.65
C VAL A 7 -3.67 0.42 5.66
N PHE A 8 -2.70 -0.03 4.88
CA PHE A 8 -2.80 -1.16 3.96
C PHE A 8 -1.81 -2.21 4.45
N ASP A 9 -2.29 -3.38 4.88
CA ASP A 9 -1.45 -4.49 5.33
C ASP A 9 -0.44 -4.08 6.44
N GLY A 10 -0.87 -3.25 7.39
CA GLY A 10 -0.01 -2.69 8.44
C GLY A 10 0.85 -1.49 8.01
N ILE A 11 0.84 -1.11 6.73
CA ILE A 11 1.61 0.02 6.19
C ILE A 11 0.72 1.25 6.06
N ARG A 12 1.10 2.34 6.73
CA ARG A 12 0.36 3.60 6.66
C ARG A 12 0.63 4.33 5.33
N ILE A 13 -0.15 4.05 4.29
CA ILE A 13 -0.02 4.66 2.95
C ILE A 13 -1.04 5.77 2.66
N GLY A 14 -2.06 5.93 3.50
CA GLY A 14 -3.11 6.96 3.36
C GLY A 14 -4.42 6.40 2.79
N ARG A 15 -5.56 6.97 3.21
CA ARG A 15 -6.91 6.58 2.75
C ARG A 15 -7.08 6.49 1.22
N PRO A 16 -6.62 7.47 0.41
CA PRO A 16 -6.80 7.39 -1.04
C PRO A 16 -5.97 6.27 -1.68
N ALA A 17 -4.77 6.01 -1.16
CA ALA A 17 -3.92 4.93 -1.67
C ALA A 17 -4.47 3.55 -1.27
N THR A 18 -4.90 3.37 -0.02
CA THR A 18 -5.56 2.12 0.42
C THR A 18 -6.80 1.84 -0.41
N GLY A 19 -7.64 2.86 -0.67
CA GLY A 19 -8.83 2.71 -1.50
C GLY A 19 -8.48 2.29 -2.94
N ALA A 20 -7.52 2.97 -3.57
CA ALA A 20 -7.08 2.66 -4.93
C ALA A 20 -6.49 1.25 -5.07
N LEU A 21 -5.78 0.75 -4.05
CA LEU A 21 -5.28 -0.62 -4.04
C LEU A 21 -6.43 -1.64 -3.94
N ILE A 22 -7.40 -1.41 -3.06
CA ILE A 22 -8.57 -2.29 -2.91
C ILE A 22 -9.44 -2.28 -4.18
N GLU A 23 -9.66 -1.12 -4.79
CA GLU A 23 -10.40 -1.01 -6.05
C GLU A 23 -9.68 -1.70 -7.21
N ALA A 24 -8.35 -1.72 -7.19
CA ALA A 24 -7.54 -2.47 -8.14
C ALA A 24 -7.51 -3.99 -7.86
N GLY A 25 -8.10 -4.45 -6.76
CA GLY A 25 -8.19 -5.86 -6.37
C GLY A 25 -7.13 -6.32 -5.37
N TYR A 26 -6.22 -5.43 -4.95
CA TYR A 26 -5.16 -5.77 -4.01
C TYR A 26 -5.66 -5.72 -2.57
N ALA A 27 -5.53 -6.84 -1.85
CA ALA A 27 -5.92 -6.93 -0.45
C ALA A 27 -4.75 -6.83 0.54
N SER A 28 -3.52 -7.17 0.10
CA SER A 28 -2.31 -7.26 0.93
C SER A 28 -1.05 -6.93 0.13
N VAL A 29 0.09 -6.71 0.80
CA VAL A 29 1.36 -6.38 0.13
C VAL A 29 1.91 -7.54 -0.69
N GLU A 30 1.58 -8.77 -0.29
CA GLU A 30 1.95 -10.00 -1.00
C GLU A 30 1.24 -10.12 -2.35
N ASP A 31 0.05 -9.50 -2.48
CA ASP A 31 -0.72 -9.47 -3.72
C ASP A 31 -0.21 -8.37 -4.68
N LEU A 32 0.61 -7.45 -4.17
CA LEU A 32 1.17 -6.38 -5.00
C LEU A 32 2.25 -6.92 -5.95
N PRO A 33 2.33 -6.39 -7.18
CA PRO A 33 3.39 -6.75 -8.12
C PRO A 33 4.78 -6.42 -7.54
N ASP A 34 5.81 -7.16 -8.00
CA ASP A 34 7.22 -6.82 -7.74
C ASP A 34 7.55 -5.38 -8.14
N ASP A 35 6.98 -4.94 -9.26
CA ASP A 35 7.12 -3.58 -9.75
C ASP A 35 6.07 -2.65 -9.12
N LEU A 36 6.41 -2.08 -7.96
CA LEU A 36 5.54 -1.12 -7.27
C LEU A 36 5.35 0.19 -8.05
N ALA A 37 6.16 0.47 -9.09
CA ALA A 37 5.95 1.64 -9.92
C ALA A 37 4.69 1.52 -10.79
N GLN A 38 4.24 0.28 -11.08
CA GLN A 38 2.95 0.06 -11.74
C GLN A 38 1.77 0.59 -10.91
N LEU A 39 1.90 0.59 -9.58
CA LEU A 39 0.87 1.14 -8.70
C LEU A 39 0.71 2.65 -8.87
N LEU A 40 1.72 3.38 -9.38
CA LEU A 40 1.60 4.82 -9.68
C LEU A 40 0.56 5.11 -10.77
N HIS A 41 0.23 4.13 -11.61
CA HIS A 41 -0.84 4.27 -12.59
C HIS A 41 -2.24 4.21 -11.96
N LEU A 42 -2.36 3.70 -10.73
CA LEU A 42 -3.64 3.63 -10.03
C LEU A 42 -4.03 5.01 -9.49
N HIS A 43 -5.23 5.46 -9.88
CA HIS A 43 -5.76 6.75 -9.50
C HIS A 43 -5.99 6.81 -7.98
N GLY A 44 -5.12 7.51 -7.26
CA GLY A 44 -5.15 7.62 -5.79
C GLY A 44 -3.90 7.06 -5.10
N VAL A 45 -3.06 6.31 -5.80
CA VAL A 45 -1.75 5.87 -5.30
C VAL A 45 -0.68 6.89 -5.68
N GLY A 46 -0.19 7.62 -4.70
CA GLY A 46 0.90 8.57 -4.89
C GLY A 46 2.30 7.96 -4.78
N PRO A 47 3.35 8.65 -5.27
CA PRO A 47 4.74 8.22 -5.14
C PRO A 47 5.18 8.03 -3.67
N THR A 48 4.55 8.73 -2.74
CA THR A 48 4.77 8.56 -1.30
C THR A 48 4.27 7.21 -0.79
N ALA A 49 3.13 6.71 -1.30
CA ALA A 49 2.59 5.40 -0.95
C ALA A 49 3.52 4.29 -1.46
N VAL A 50 3.92 4.36 -2.73
CA VAL A 50 4.87 3.43 -3.37
C VAL A 50 6.20 3.38 -2.61
N LYS A 51 6.77 4.55 -2.23
CA LYS A 51 7.98 4.60 -1.40
C LYS A 51 7.81 3.90 -0.05
N ARG A 52 6.63 3.98 0.58
CA ARG A 52 6.36 3.30 1.85
C ARG A 52 6.18 1.80 1.69
N LEU A 53 5.45 1.38 0.65
CA LEU A 53 5.30 -0.04 0.30
C LEU A 53 6.67 -0.68 0.02
N GLY A 54 7.52 -0.02 -0.78
CA GLY A 54 8.86 -0.51 -1.09
C GLY A 54 9.75 -0.61 0.14
N LYS A 55 9.68 0.36 1.06
CA LYS A 55 10.41 0.31 2.35
C LYS A 55 9.93 -0.82 3.26
N ALA A 56 8.63 -1.08 3.31
CA ALA A 56 8.06 -2.17 4.09
C ALA A 56 8.41 -3.54 3.49
N ARG A 57 8.32 -3.68 2.17
CA ARG A 57 8.72 -4.90 1.45
C ARG A 57 10.22 -5.20 1.62
N ALA A 58 11.07 -4.17 1.53
CA ALA A 58 12.51 -4.31 1.70
C ALA A 58 12.94 -4.58 3.16
N LYS A 59 12.07 -4.35 4.13
CA LYS A 59 12.35 -4.60 5.54
C LYS A 59 11.30 -5.58 6.11
N PRO A 60 11.57 -6.90 6.11
CA PRO A 60 10.64 -7.91 6.65
C PRO A 60 10.50 -7.88 8.19
N GLY A 61 10.71 -6.73 8.83
CA GLY A 61 10.65 -6.62 10.28
C GLY A 61 10.94 -5.21 10.79
N GLY A 62 9.91 -4.39 10.88
CA GLY A 62 9.89 -3.35 11.92
C GLY A 62 9.40 -1.98 11.47
N GLY A 63 8.34 -1.52 12.13
CA GLY A 63 8.13 -0.10 12.36
C GLY A 63 6.68 0.31 12.54
N GLY A 64 6.12 0.12 13.74
CA GLY A 64 4.92 0.83 14.18
C GLY A 64 4.29 0.20 15.41
N ARG A 65 4.66 0.71 16.59
CA ARG A 65 3.98 0.44 17.86
C ARG A 65 2.53 0.91 17.81
#